data_AF-A0A349SV95-F1
#
_entry.id   AF-A0A349SV95-F1
#
_cell.length_a   1.000
_cell.length_b   1.000
_cell.length_c   1.000
_cell.angle_alpha   90.00
_cell.angle_beta   90.00
_cell.angle_gamma   90.00
#
_symmetry.space_group_name_H-M   'P 1'
#
loop_
_entity.id
_entity.type
_entity.pdbx_description
1 polymer ?
#
loop_
_entity_poly.entity_id
_entity_poly.type
_entity_poly.pdbx_seq_one_letter_code
_entity_poly.pdbx_strand_id
1 'polypeptide(L)' 'MPSSLFSSWLREPLIQFLLLALLMFALDSYVLGNRPDPRHIVIDDARLLEFIDIFEEGQGREPSADELNNMIVKWSQN' A
#
# COMPACT_ATOMS: atom_id res chain seq x y z
N MET A 1 46.17 -4.01 -8.03
CA MET A 1 45.64 -3.12 -6.97
C MET A 1 44.69 -2.10 -7.62
N PRO A 2 43.37 -2.35 -7.68
CA PRO A 2 42.43 -1.40 -8.28
C PRO A 2 41.78 -0.57 -7.17
N SER A 3 42.51 0.41 -6.62
CA SER A 3 41.98 1.34 -5.59
C SER A 3 41.95 2.80 -6.05
N SER A 4 42.53 3.13 -7.20
CA SER A 4 42.57 4.51 -7.72
C SER A 4 41.27 4.94 -8.41
N LEU A 5 40.62 4.03 -9.14
CA LEU A 5 39.41 4.36 -9.89
C LEU A 5 38.20 4.62 -8.98
N PHE A 6 38.03 3.80 -7.95
CA PHE A 6 36.96 3.97 -6.94
C PHE A 6 37.11 5.28 -6.17
N SER A 7 38.33 5.65 -5.78
CA SER A 7 38.58 6.92 -5.10
C SER A 7 38.42 8.12 -6.02
N SER A 8 38.67 7.99 -7.33
CA SER A 8 38.45 9.07 -8.30
C SER A 8 36.96 9.29 -8.55
N TRP A 9 36.18 8.22 -8.66
CA TRP A 9 34.73 8.29 -8.84
C TRP A 9 33.99 8.91 -7.64
N LEU A 10 34.40 8.61 -6.41
CA LEU A 10 33.79 9.22 -5.22
C LEU A 10 34.07 10.73 -5.07
N ARG A 11 35.03 11.28 -5.82
CA ARG A 11 35.32 12.73 -5.85
C ARG A 11 34.51 13.47 -6.91
N GLU A 12 33.85 12.75 -7.80
CA GLU A 12 32.95 13.36 -8.79
C GLU A 12 31.69 13.88 -8.08
N PRO A 13 31.34 15.15 -8.25
CA PRO A 13 30.19 15.74 -7.56
C PRO A 13 28.88 15.03 -7.93
N LEU A 14 28.73 14.58 -9.18
CA LEU A 14 27.55 13.83 -9.64
C LEU A 14 27.37 12.50 -8.87
N ILE A 15 28.45 11.78 -8.60
CA ILE A 15 28.40 10.52 -7.86
C ILE A 15 28.01 10.79 -6.40
N GLN A 16 28.51 11.87 -5.80
CA GLN A 16 28.12 12.26 -4.45
C GLN A 16 26.63 12.59 -4.36
N PHE A 17 26.09 13.33 -5.33
CA PHE A 17 24.65 13.60 -5.39
C PHE A 17 23.83 12.33 -5.56
N LEU A 18 24.26 11.40 -6.41
CA LEU A 18 23.59 10.11 -6.58
C LEU A 18 23.56 9.31 -5.27
N LEU A 19 24.68 9.27 -4.56
CA LEU A 19 24.79 8.57 -3.27
C LEU A 19 23.89 9.22 -2.21
N LEU A 20 23.83 10.55 -2.17
CA LEU A 20 22.94 11.30 -1.27
C LEU A 20 21.47 11.02 -1.59
N ALA A 21 21.10 11.01 -2.87
CA ALA A 21 19.75 10.68 -3.29
C ALA A 21 19.40 9.24 -2.88
N LEU A 22 20.27 8.27 -3.17
CA LEU A 22 20.09 6.87 -2.78
C LEU A 22 19.90 6.73 -1.26
N LEU A 23 20.72 7.43 -0.47
CA LEU A 23 20.61 7.45 0.98
C LEU A 23 19.26 8.03 1.44
N MET A 24 18.83 9.14 0.85
CA MET A 24 17.52 9.75 1.16
C MET A 24 16.36 8.80 0.84
N PHE A 25 16.35 8.16 -0.32
CA PHE A 25 15.30 7.19 -0.68
C PHE A 25 15.31 5.94 0.21
N ALA A 26 16.48 5.47 0.63
CA ALA A 26 16.58 4.35 1.56
C ALA A 26 16.02 4.73 2.94
N LEU A 27 16.32 5.93 3.44
CA LEU A 27 15.77 6.44 4.69
C LEU A 27 14.25 6.65 4.59
N ASP A 28 13.78 7.24 3.50
CA ASP A 28 12.35 7.46 3.25
C ASP A 28 11.59 6.14 3.23
N SER A 29 12.06 5.15 2.47
CA SER A 29 11.42 3.82 2.43
C SER A 29 11.51 3.07 3.76
N TYR A 30 12.59 3.19 4.52
CA TYR A 30 12.69 2.58 5.85
C TYR A 30 11.71 3.22 6.86
N VAL A 31 11.57 4.54 6.83
CA VAL A 31 10.72 5.29 7.78
C VAL A 31 9.24 5.25 7.37
N LEU A 32 8.95 5.34 6.07
CA LEU A 32 7.58 5.44 5.54
C LEU A 32 7.05 4.13 4.95
N GLY A 33 7.88 3.10 4.79
CA GLY A 33 7.49 1.83 4.16
C GLY A 33 6.40 1.06 4.90
N ASN A 34 6.15 1.39 6.18
CA ASN A 34 5.06 0.81 6.95
C ASN A 34 3.78 1.67 6.95
N ARG A 35 3.70 2.71 6.11
CA ARG A 35 2.43 3.41 5.91
C ARG A 35 1.48 2.47 5.17
N PRO A 36 0.24 2.27 5.66
CA PRO A 36 -0.77 1.52 4.94
C PRO A 36 -0.89 2.09 3.52
N ASP A 37 -0.82 1.24 2.48
CA ASP A 37 -1.05 1.69 1.11
C ASP A 37 -2.48 2.25 1.05
N PRO A 38 -2.68 3.55 0.75
CA PRO A 38 -4.02 4.13 0.67
C PRO A 38 -4.88 3.51 -0.44
N ARG A 39 -4.29 2.69 -1.33
CA ARG A 39 -5.01 1.91 -2.36
C ARG A 39 -5.39 0.50 -1.89
N HIS A 40 -5.04 0.13 -0.66
CA HIS A 40 -5.39 -1.16 -0.08
C HIS A 40 -6.57 -1.00 0.88
N ILE A 41 -7.77 -1.33 0.40
CA ILE A 41 -8.99 -1.33 1.19
C ILE A 41 -9.07 -2.69 1.93
N VAL A 42 -8.88 -2.68 3.24
CA VAL A 42 -9.12 -3.86 4.08
C VAL A 42 -10.57 -3.81 4.56
N ILE A 43 -11.34 -4.84 4.23
CA ILE A 43 -12.67 -5.06 4.80
C ILE A 43 -12.47 -6.04 5.95
N ASP A 44 -12.73 -5.58 7.18
CA ASP A 44 -12.67 -6.42 8.37
C ASP A 44 -13.98 -7.19 8.57
N ASP A 45 -13.95 -8.21 9.42
CA ASP A 45 -15.11 -9.07 9.69
C ASP A 45 -16.29 -8.25 10.26
N ALA A 46 -16.01 -7.18 11.01
CA ALA A 46 -17.02 -6.28 11.54
C ALA A 46 -17.77 -5.55 10.42
N ARG A 47 -17.06 -5.05 9.41
CA ARG A 47 -17.66 -4.43 8.22
C ARG A 47 -18.46 -5.45 7.40
N LEU A 48 -18.00 -6.70 7.35
CA LEU A 48 -18.74 -7.75 6.66
C LEU A 48 -20.09 -8.03 7.32
N LEU A 49 -20.14 -8.05 8.66
CA LEU A 49 -21.39 -8.18 9.41
C LEU A 49 -22.34 -7.00 9.17
N GLU A 50 -21.80 -5.78 9.10
CA GLU A 50 -22.61 -4.59 8.79
C GLU A 50 -23.27 -4.71 7.39
N PHE A 51 -22.56 -5.25 6.40
CA PHE A 51 -23.15 -5.51 5.07
C PHE A 51 -24.26 -6.55 5.11
N ILE A 52 -24.13 -7.58 5.95
CA ILE A 52 -25.15 -8.62 6.13
C ILE A 52 -26.39 -8.02 6.80
N ASP A 53 -26.22 -7.26 7.88
CA ASP A 53 -27.32 -6.60 8.60
C ASP A 53 -28.11 -5.64 7.68
N ILE A 54 -27.41 -4.81 6.89
CA ILE A 54 -28.04 -3.90 5.93
C ILE A 54 -28.84 -4.66 4.88
N PHE A 55 -28.32 -5.79 4.40
CA PHE A 55 -29.03 -6.60 3.41
C PHE A 55 -30.26 -7.25 4.02
N GLU A 56 -30.15 -7.81 5.22
CA GLU A 56 -31.27 -8.41 5.96
C GLU A 56 -32.36 -7.39 6.28
N GLU A 57 -31.99 -6.18 6.69
CA GLU A 57 -32.95 -5.10 6.93
C GLU A 57 -33.71 -4.70 5.64
N GLY A 58 -33.01 -4.70 4.50
CA GLY A 58 -33.59 -4.33 3.22
C GLY A 58 -34.40 -5.45 2.52
N GLN A 59 -33.98 -6.70 2.66
CA GLN A 59 -34.52 -7.85 1.90
C GLN A 59 -35.25 -8.88 2.77
N GLY A 60 -35.16 -8.78 4.09
CA GLY A 60 -35.80 -9.69 5.05
C GLY A 60 -35.23 -11.11 5.07
N ARG A 61 -34.02 -11.30 4.51
CA ARG A 61 -33.29 -12.57 4.49
C ARG A 61 -31.78 -12.31 4.43
N GLU A 62 -30.98 -13.31 4.81
CA GLU A 62 -29.53 -13.23 4.67
C GLU A 62 -29.10 -13.15 3.18
N PRO A 63 -28.01 -12.42 2.86
CA PRO A 63 -27.43 -12.39 1.53
C PRO A 63 -26.74 -13.72 1.20
N SER A 64 -26.85 -14.15 -0.06
CA SER A 64 -25.98 -15.19 -0.58
C SER A 64 -24.54 -14.68 -0.74
N ALA A 65 -23.57 -15.59 -0.82
CA ALA A 65 -22.16 -15.24 -0.99
C ALA A 65 -21.89 -14.37 -2.22
N ASP A 66 -22.61 -14.61 -3.32
CA ASP A 66 -22.48 -13.82 -4.56
C ASP A 66 -23.08 -12.41 -4.41
N GLU A 67 -24.21 -12.29 -3.69
CA GLU A 67 -24.84 -10.99 -3.40
C GLU A 67 -23.95 -10.14 -2.48
N LEU A 68 -23.37 -10.76 -1.45
CA LEU A 68 -22.46 -10.10 -0.51
C LEU A 68 -21.19 -9.60 -1.22
N ASN A 69 -20.59 -10.42 -2.09
CA ASN A 69 -19.45 -10.00 -2.91
C ASN A 69 -19.80 -8.85 -3.85
N ASN A 70 -20.96 -8.87 -4.49
CA ASN A 70 -21.40 -7.78 -5.35
C ASN A 70 -21.59 -6.47 -4.59
N MET A 71 -22.10 -6.52 -3.35
CA MET A 71 -22.18 -5.35 -2.47
C MET A 71 -20.80 -4.79 -2.14
N ILE A 72 -19.86 -5.64 -1.75
CA ILE A 72 -18.48 -5.27 -1.45
C ILE A 72 -17.84 -4.56 -2.65
N VAL A 73 -17.96 -5.15 -3.84
CA VAL A 73 -17.38 -4.59 -5.07
C VAL A 73 -18.00 -3.24 -5.37
N LYS A 74 -19.33 -3.13 -5.34
CA LYS A 74 -20.04 -1.88 -5.61
C LYS A 74 -19.66 -0.77 -4.62
N TRP A 75 -19.52 -1.10 -3.34
CA TRP A 75 -19.10 -0.14 -2.31
C TRP A 75 -17.65 0.31 -2.52
N SER A 76 -16.74 -0.61 -2.86
CA SER A 76 -15.32 -0.29 -3.08
C SER A 76 -15.04 0.60 -4.30
N GLN A 77 -15.98 0.65 -5.25
CA GLN A 77 -15.88 1.42 -6.50
C GLN A 77 -16.52 2.81 -6.43
N ASN A 78 -17.17 3.15 -5.31
CA ASN A 78 -17.93 4.38 -5.12
C ASN A 78 -17.13 5.42 -4.34
#